data_AF-A0A351CD66-F1
#
_entry.id   AF-A0A351CD66-F1
#
_cell.length_a   1.000
_cell.length_b   1.000
_cell.length_c   1.000
_cell.angle_alpha   90.00
_cell.angle_beta   90.00
_cell.angle_gamma   90.00
#
_symmetry.space_group_name_H-M   'P 1'
#
loop_
_entity.id
_entity.type
_entity.pdbx_description
1 polymer ?
#
loop_
_entity_poly.entity_id
_entity_poly.type
_entity_poly.pdbx_seq_one_letter_code
_entity_poly.pdbx_strand_id
1 'polypeptide(L)'
;MRFFHLLNFQHIILYVFPTLIFIVMFGLALAFSHLKSDDAEERKKKIIYRFPEGIEDRNAPFPLFMTLTIAGTVIWVFFYILGTGWLGVKI
;
A
#
# COMPACT_ATOMS: atom_id res chain seq x y z
N MET A 1 3.49 -30.11 24.07
CA MET A 1 2.02 -29.97 24.19
C MET A 1 1.59 -28.73 23.42
N ARG A 2 0.55 -28.81 22.58
CA ARG A 2 0.11 -27.67 21.75
C ARG A 2 -0.77 -26.74 22.59
N PHE A 3 -0.41 -25.46 22.68
CA PHE A 3 -1.24 -24.45 23.36
C PHE A 3 -2.39 -24.03 22.44
N PHE A 4 -3.49 -24.77 22.47
CA PHE A 4 -4.61 -24.58 21.56
C PHE A 4 -5.25 -23.18 21.68
N HIS A 5 -5.32 -22.59 22.87
CA HIS A 5 -5.84 -21.23 23.04
C HIS A 5 -4.96 -20.17 22.36
N LEU A 6 -3.63 -20.26 22.51
CA LEU A 6 -2.69 -19.35 21.87
C LEU A 6 -2.73 -19.50 20.34
N LEU A 7 -2.76 -20.75 19.86
CA LEU A 7 -2.82 -21.04 18.43
C LEU A 7 -4.12 -20.52 17.80
N ASN A 8 -5.26 -20.71 18.46
CA ASN A 8 -6.55 -20.22 17.96
C ASN A 8 -6.59 -18.68 17.95
N PHE A 9 -6.01 -18.04 18.98
CA PHE A 9 -5.85 -16.58 19.01
C PHE A 9 -4.96 -16.07 17.88
N GLN A 10 -3.83 -16.74 17.61
CA GLN A 10 -2.97 -16.42 16.47
C GLN A 10 -3.72 -16.53 15.14
N HIS A 11 -4.51 -17.59 14.93
CA HIS A 11 -5.31 -17.74 13.72
C HIS A 11 -6.35 -16.62 13.56
N ILE A 12 -7.09 -16.29 14.62
CA ILE A 12 -8.07 -15.19 14.59
C ILE A 12 -7.39 -13.88 14.21
N ILE A 13 -6.25 -13.55 14.84
CA ILE A 13 -5.51 -12.32 14.51
C ILE A 13 -5.01 -12.34 13.07
N LEU A 14 -4.46 -13.47 12.62
CA LEU A 14 -3.94 -13.65 11.25
C LEU A 14 -5.03 -13.52 10.18
N TYR A 15 -6.30 -13.79 10.49
CA TYR A 15 -7.41 -13.53 9.57
C TYR A 15 -7.96 -12.12 9.69
N VAL A 16 -8.25 -11.67 10.92
CA VAL A 16 -8.93 -10.39 11.16
C VAL A 16 -8.05 -9.22 10.73
N PHE A 17 -6.77 -9.21 11.12
CA PHE A 17 -5.92 -8.04 10.91
C PHE A 17 -5.66 -7.77 9.41
N PRO A 18 -5.26 -8.75 8.58
CA PRO A 18 -5.10 -8.53 7.15
C PRO A 18 -6.42 -8.21 6.45
N THR A 19 -7.54 -8.80 6.90
CA THR A 19 -8.87 -8.52 6.34
C THR A 19 -9.27 -7.06 6.58
N LEU A 20 -9.06 -6.54 7.78
CA LEU A 20 -9.35 -5.14 8.09
C LEU A 20 -8.48 -4.19 7.27
N ILE A 21 -7.18 -4.47 7.15
CA ILE A 21 -6.27 -3.69 6.29
C ILE A 21 -6.77 -3.71 4.84
N PHE A 22 -7.14 -4.89 4.33
CA PHE A 22 -7.66 -5.03 2.98
C PHE A 22 -8.94 -4.22 2.77
N ILE A 23 -9.92 -4.30 3.68
CA ILE A 23 -11.17 -3.54 3.56
C ILE A 23 -10.89 -2.03 3.51
N VAL A 24 -9.98 -1.53 4.34
CA VAL A 24 -9.59 -0.11 4.34
C VAL A 24 -8.92 0.26 3.02
N MET A 25 -7.93 -0.52 2.58
CA MET A 25 -7.22 -0.26 1.32
C MET A 25 -8.15 -0.33 0.11
N PHE A 26 -9.05 -1.32 0.09
CA PHE A 26 -10.02 -1.51 -0.99
C PHE A 26 -11.04 -0.38 -1.01
N GLY A 27 -11.58 0.01 0.14
CA GLY A 27 -12.49 1.15 0.25
C GLY A 27 -11.85 2.45 -0.21
N LEU A 28 -10.59 2.70 0.16
CA LEU A 28 -9.83 3.88 -0.29
C LEU A 28 -9.54 3.83 -1.79
N ALA A 29 -9.22 2.66 -2.34
CA ALA A 29 -8.98 2.49 -3.77
C ALA A 29 -10.25 2.73 -4.61
N LEU A 30 -11.42 2.33 -4.11
CA LEU A 30 -12.70 2.59 -4.76
C LEU A 30 -13.11 4.06 -4.65
N ALA A 31 -12.86 4.69 -3.50
CA ALA A 31 -13.25 6.09 -3.26
C ALA A 31 -12.35 7.09 -3.98
N PHE A 32 -11.06 6.78 -4.17
CA PHE A 32 -10.07 7.73 -4.68
C PHE A 32 -9.09 7.06 -5.64
N SER A 33 -8.95 7.63 -6.85
CA SER A 33 -7.95 7.17 -7.83
C SER A 33 -6.54 7.65 -7.51
N HIS A 34 -6.39 8.86 -6.96
CA HIS A 34 -5.12 9.48 -6.57
C HIS A 34 -5.35 10.46 -5.41
N LEU A 35 -4.26 10.92 -4.79
CA LEU A 35 -4.34 12.01 -3.80
C LEU A 35 -4.81 13.31 -4.49
N LYS A 36 -5.73 14.03 -3.85
CA LYS A 36 -6.27 15.28 -4.41
C LYS A 36 -5.19 16.37 -4.35
N SER A 37 -4.85 16.93 -5.50
CA SER A 37 -4.02 18.14 -5.63
C SER A 37 -4.69 19.09 -6.61
N ASP A 38 -4.42 20.39 -6.48
CA ASP A 38 -5.09 21.45 -7.25
C ASP A 38 -4.78 21.35 -8.76
N ASP A 39 -3.62 20.80 -9.12
CA ASP A 39 -3.13 20.60 -10.48
C ASP A 39 -3.46 19.22 -11.08
N ALA A 40 -4.10 18.32 -10.31
CA ALA A 40 -4.27 16.92 -10.70
C ALA A 40 -5.04 16.75 -12.02
N GLU A 41 -6.12 17.52 -12.20
CA GLU A 41 -6.96 17.43 -13.39
C GLU A 41 -6.29 18.01 -14.63
N GLU A 42 -5.49 19.07 -14.48
CA GLU A 42 -4.70 19.62 -15.57
C GLU A 42 -3.64 18.61 -16.02
N ARG A 43 -2.93 18.03 -15.05
CA ARG A 43 -1.87 17.04 -15.28
C ARG A 43 -2.33 15.75 -15.96
N LYS A 44 -3.57 15.31 -15.74
CA LYS A 44 -4.17 14.16 -16.44
C LYS A 44 -4.39 14.40 -17.93
N LYS A 45 -4.61 15.67 -18.33
CA LYS A 45 -4.96 16.04 -19.70
C LYS A 45 -3.75 16.56 -20.48
N LYS A 46 -2.80 17.19 -19.78
CA LYS A 46 -1.62 17.79 -20.37
C LYS A 46 -0.67 16.72 -20.93
N ILE A 47 -0.44 16.79 -22.23
CA ILE A 47 0.58 16.01 -22.91
C ILE A 47 1.92 16.69 -22.66
N ILE A 48 2.85 15.96 -22.04
CA ILE A 48 4.18 16.49 -21.73
C ILE A 48 5.22 16.10 -22.79
N TYR A 49 4.96 15.02 -23.52
CA TYR A 49 5.87 14.50 -24.53
C TYR A 49 5.10 13.71 -25.59
N ARG A 50 5.60 13.71 -26.82
CA ARG A 50 5.09 12.89 -27.93
C ARG A 50 6.24 12.09 -28.51
N PHE A 51 6.12 10.77 -28.43
CA PHE A 51 7.04 9.84 -29.07
C PHE A 51 6.72 9.77 -30.59
N PRO A 52 7.65 9.25 -31.39
CA PRO A 52 7.33 8.75 -32.72
C PRO A 52 6.14 7.77 -32.67
N GLU A 53 5.46 7.57 -33.80
CA GLU A 53 4.27 6.70 -33.90
C GLU A 53 3.02 7.19 -33.15
N GLY A 54 3.02 8.43 -32.67
CA GLY A 54 1.82 9.08 -32.11
C GLY A 54 1.50 8.71 -30.65
N ILE A 55 2.44 8.07 -29.95
CA ILE A 55 2.30 7.79 -28.51
C ILE A 55 2.51 9.09 -27.72
N GLU A 56 1.61 9.39 -26.80
CA GLU A 56 1.64 10.59 -25.97
C GLU A 56 1.91 10.24 -24.51
N ASP A 57 2.79 11.01 -23.86
CA ASP A 57 3.07 10.89 -22.43
C ASP A 57 2.40 12.01 -21.62
N ARG A 58 2.06 11.69 -20.37
CA ARG A 58 1.42 12.61 -19.42
C ARG A 58 1.99 12.41 -18.03
N ASN A 59 2.16 13.51 -17.32
CA ASN A 59 2.51 13.46 -15.91
C ASN A 59 1.26 13.27 -15.05
N ALA A 60 0.52 12.17 -15.22
CA ALA A 60 -0.70 11.92 -14.44
C ALA A 60 -0.40 11.72 -12.94
N PRO A 61 -1.34 12.06 -12.04
CA PRO A 61 -1.21 11.78 -10.61
C PRO A 61 -0.99 10.29 -10.33
N PHE A 62 -0.11 9.98 -9.39
CA PHE A 62 0.21 8.60 -9.05
C PHE A 62 -0.97 7.91 -8.35
N PRO A 63 -1.28 6.64 -8.68
CA PRO A 63 -2.46 5.96 -8.13
C PRO A 63 -2.40 5.81 -6.60
N LEU A 64 -3.48 6.15 -5.91
CA LEU A 64 -3.53 6.14 -4.45
C LEU A 64 -3.25 4.74 -3.87
N PHE A 65 -3.86 3.71 -4.44
CA PHE A 65 -3.68 2.33 -3.99
C PHE A 65 -2.21 1.90 -4.09
N MET A 66 -1.51 2.30 -5.15
CA MET A 66 -0.08 2.04 -5.30
C MET A 66 0.72 2.80 -4.24
N THR A 67 0.43 4.08 -4.01
CA THR A 67 1.06 4.88 -2.93
C THR A 67 0.91 4.20 -1.58
N LEU A 68 -0.32 3.78 -1.21
CA LEU A 68 -0.60 3.15 0.07
C LEU A 68 0.11 1.81 0.21
N THR A 69 0.16 1.01 -0.86
CA THR A 69 0.86 -0.28 -0.87
C THR A 69 2.37 -0.09 -0.66
N ILE A 70 2.98 0.85 -1.37
CA ILE A 70 4.41 1.15 -1.24
C ILE A 70 4.70 1.69 0.17
N ALA A 71 3.94 2.69 0.62
CA ALA A 71 4.12 3.27 1.95
C ALA A 71 3.94 2.23 3.07
N GLY A 72 2.90 1.41 2.98
CA GLY A 72 2.65 0.32 3.93
C GLY A 72 3.78 -0.70 3.95
N THR A 73 4.33 -1.05 2.79
CA THR A 73 5.48 -1.97 2.69
C THR A 73 6.73 -1.36 3.34
N VAL A 74 7.04 -0.09 3.07
CA VAL A 74 8.19 0.60 3.67
C VAL A 74 8.04 0.67 5.19
N ILE A 75 6.86 1.06 5.69
CA ILE A 75 6.56 1.11 7.12
C ILE A 75 6.72 -0.28 7.74
N TRP A 76 6.17 -1.30 7.09
CA TRP A 76 6.26 -2.68 7.58
C TRP A 76 7.70 -3.17 7.64
N VAL A 77 8.50 -3.00 6.58
CA VAL A 77 9.92 -3.40 6.56
C VAL A 77 10.71 -2.66 7.64
N PHE A 78 10.49 -1.35 7.79
CA PHE A 78 11.17 -0.55 8.80
C PHE A 78 10.91 -1.09 10.22
N PHE A 79 9.64 -1.31 10.58
CA PHE A 79 9.30 -1.86 11.89
C PHE A 79 9.69 -3.32 12.05
N TYR A 80 9.67 -4.11 10.97
CA TYR A 80 10.15 -5.49 10.98
C TYR A 80 11.64 -5.55 11.32
N ILE A 81 12.47 -4.70 10.71
CA ILE A 81 13.90 -4.60 11.00
C ILE A 81 14.13 -4.15 12.45
N LEU A 82 13.45 -3.10 12.90
CA LEU A 82 13.58 -2.61 14.27
C LEU A 82 13.16 -3.67 15.29
N GLY A 83 12.04 -4.34 15.06
CA GLY A 83 11.52 -5.38 15.95
C GLY A 83 12.45 -6.58 16.02
N THR A 84 12.87 -7.12 14.87
CA THR A 84 13.76 -8.29 14.83
C THR A 84 15.16 -7.97 15.37
N GLY A 85 15.70 -6.80 15.03
CA GLY A 85 16.98 -6.31 15.52
C GLY A 85 16.98 -6.04 17.02
N TRP A 86 15.95 -5.38 17.56
CA TRP A 86 15.82 -5.12 19.00
C TRP A 86 15.62 -6.40 19.81
N LEU A 87 14.74 -7.29 19.33
CA LEU A 87 14.40 -8.52 20.04
C LEU A 87 15.50 -9.59 19.97
N GLY A 88 16.60 -9.33 19.25
CA GLY A 88 17.72 -10.26 19.10
C GLY A 88 17.31 -11.59 18.48
N VAL A 89 16.19 -11.61 17.76
CA VAL A 89 15.62 -12.83 17.19
C VAL A 89 16.56 -13.29 16.08
N LYS A 90 17.32 -14.35 16.36
CA LYS A 90 18.05 -15.08 15.32
C LYS A 90 17.01 -15.79 14.47
N ILE A 91 16.85 -15.32 13.23
CA ILE A 91 16.04 -15.97 12.20
C ILE A 91 16.68 -17.31 11.86
#